data_AF-A0A6I1Z547-F1
#
_entry.id   AF-A0A6I1Z547-F1
#
_cell.length_a   1.000
_cell.length_b   1.000
_cell.length_c   1.000
_cell.angle_alpha   90.00
_cell.angle_beta   90.00
_cell.angle_gamma   90.00
#
_symmetry.space_group_name_H-M   'P 1'
#
loop_
_entity.id
_entity.type
_entity.pdbx_description
1 polymer ?
#
loop_
_entity_poly.entity_id
_entity_poly.type
_entity_poly.pdbx_seq_one_letter_code
_entity_poly.pdbx_strand_id
1 'polypeptide(L)'
;MRKTIYALIELKNQSNHITNSKAVLLNTLKFFERGYRPNCKAGIRFFVIMPDGSFVPCSLHRNKYSSQKEMIENFSRTNQCGGCYVAIRSYSARSLWGLLKDTPAYGKRLFAHPKGIT
;
A
#
# COMPACT_ATOMS: atom_id res chain seq x y z
N MET A 1 6.29 11.02 -15.82
CA MET A 1 5.77 10.00 -14.87
C MET A 1 5.54 8.63 -15.49
N ARG A 2 4.72 8.50 -16.56
CA ARG A 2 4.41 7.21 -17.20
C ARG A 2 5.66 6.42 -17.62
N LYS A 3 6.57 7.03 -18.39
CA LYS A 3 7.84 6.41 -18.83
C LYS A 3 8.64 5.83 -17.66
N THR A 4 8.76 6.57 -16.56
CA THR A 4 9.45 6.16 -15.33
C THR A 4 8.84 4.91 -14.72
N ILE A 5 7.50 4.85 -14.59
CA ILE A 5 6.83 3.68 -14.03
C ILE A 5 7.04 2.42 -14.88
N TYR A 6 7.02 2.55 -16.21
CA TYR A 6 7.30 1.43 -17.10
C TYR A 6 8.77 0.98 -17.02
N ALA A 7 9.71 1.91 -16.92
CA ALA A 7 11.12 1.57 -16.69
C ALA A 7 11.32 0.83 -15.35
N LEU A 8 10.61 1.22 -14.29
CA LEU A 8 10.63 0.49 -13.01
C LEU A 8 10.02 -0.91 -13.09
N ILE A 9 8.97 -1.09 -13.90
CA ILE A 9 8.40 -2.43 -14.16
C ILE A 9 9.42 -3.30 -14.91
N GLU A 10 10.16 -2.74 -15.86
CA GLU A 10 11.19 -3.48 -16.58
C GLU A 10 12.36 -3.85 -15.66
N LEU A 11 12.86 -2.89 -14.88
CA LEU A 11 13.91 -3.13 -13.89
C LEU A 11 13.48 -4.18 -12.84
N LYS A 12 12.19 -4.23 -12.49
CA LYS A 12 11.62 -5.27 -11.62
C LYS A 12 11.67 -6.66 -12.25
N ASN A 13 11.51 -6.77 -13.57
CA ASN A 13 11.59 -8.06 -14.26
C ASN A 13 13.04 -8.55 -14.38
N GLN A 14 13.99 -7.62 -14.41
CA GLN A 14 15.42 -7.90 -14.55
C GLN A 14 16.13 -8.11 -13.20
N SER A 15 15.57 -7.62 -12.09
CA SER A 15 16.21 -7.64 -10.77
C SER A 15 15.24 -7.90 -9.60
N ASN A 16 15.79 -8.25 -8.45
CA ASN A 16 15.03 -8.47 -7.22
C ASN A 16 14.93 -7.23 -6.30
N HIS A 17 15.54 -6.10 -6.67
CA HIS A 17 15.60 -4.89 -5.83
C HIS A 17 14.23 -4.19 -5.65
N ILE A 18 13.32 -4.29 -6.63
CA ILE A 18 12.01 -3.63 -6.56
C ILE A 18 10.96 -4.59 -6.01
N THR A 19 10.63 -4.49 -4.72
CA THR A 19 9.67 -5.38 -4.05
C THR A 19 8.24 -5.23 -4.55
N ASN A 20 7.82 -3.99 -4.87
CA ASN A 20 6.46 -3.66 -5.31
C ASN A 20 6.04 -4.49 -6.52
N SER A 21 4.80 -5.00 -6.54
CA SER A 21 4.28 -5.71 -7.70
C SER A 21 4.00 -4.76 -8.86
N LYS A 22 3.90 -5.30 -10.09
CA LYS A 22 3.49 -4.53 -11.27
C LYS A 22 2.14 -3.83 -11.02
N ALA A 23 1.21 -4.50 -10.35
CA ALA A 23 -0.09 -3.92 -10.01
C ALA A 23 0.03 -2.70 -9.09
N VAL A 24 0.92 -2.73 -8.09
CA VAL A 24 1.17 -1.57 -7.20
C VAL A 24 1.78 -0.41 -7.98
N LEU A 25 2.78 -0.67 -8.84
CA LEU A 25 3.41 0.37 -9.67
C LEU A 25 2.40 1.04 -10.62
N LEU A 26 1.56 0.25 -11.29
CA LEU A 26 0.50 0.77 -12.15
C LEU A 26 -0.58 1.53 -11.37
N ASN A 27 -0.94 1.08 -10.17
CA ASN A 27 -1.86 1.83 -9.32
C ASN A 27 -1.29 3.16 -8.83
N THR A 28 0.03 3.22 -8.63
CA THR A 28 0.75 4.45 -8.28
C THR A 28 0.69 5.44 -9.44
N LEU A 29 0.93 4.98 -10.67
CA LEU A 29 0.73 5.81 -11.87
C LEU A 29 -0.70 6.36 -11.95
N LYS A 30 -1.71 5.49 -11.76
CA LYS A 30 -3.12 5.90 -11.78
C LYS A 30 -3.43 6.96 -10.72
N PHE A 31 -2.82 6.86 -9.54
CA PHE A 31 -2.99 7.87 -8.49
C PHE A 31 -2.37 9.21 -8.93
N PHE A 32 -1.14 9.21 -9.45
CA PHE A 32 -0.50 10.45 -9.93
C PHE A 32 -1.25 11.10 -11.08
N GLU A 33 -1.81 10.31 -12.01
CA GLU A 33 -2.58 10.84 -13.13
C GLU A 33 -3.93 11.43 -12.70
N ARG A 34 -4.54 10.91 -11.62
CA ARG A 34 -5.86 11.35 -11.14
C ARG A 34 -5.81 12.32 -9.97
N GLY A 35 -4.69 12.37 -9.25
CA GLY A 35 -4.55 13.08 -7.97
C GLY A 35 -5.35 12.47 -6.81
N TYR A 36 -6.09 11.38 -7.03
CA TYR A 36 -7.08 10.89 -6.07
C TYR A 36 -7.26 9.36 -6.12
N ARG A 37 -7.45 8.77 -4.93
CA ARG A 37 -7.78 7.36 -4.73
C ARG A 37 -8.91 7.23 -3.69
N PRO A 38 -10.15 6.89 -4.06
CA PRO A 38 -11.26 6.79 -3.12
C PRO A 38 -11.16 5.58 -2.21
N ASN A 39 -12.11 5.47 -1.27
CA ASN A 39 -12.33 4.29 -0.43
C ASN A 39 -11.12 3.96 0.44
N CYS A 40 -10.61 4.94 1.17
CA CYS A 40 -9.58 4.69 2.17
C CYS A 40 -10.08 3.69 3.22
N LYS A 41 -9.20 2.77 3.61
CA LYS A 41 -9.46 1.73 4.62
C LYS A 41 -8.53 1.87 5.84
N ALA A 42 -7.98 3.07 6.04
CA ALA A 42 -7.31 3.45 7.28
C ALA A 42 -8.26 3.24 8.47
N GLY A 43 -7.72 2.81 9.61
CA GLY A 43 -8.48 2.38 10.78
C GLY A 43 -9.11 0.98 10.69
N ILE A 44 -9.38 0.47 9.49
CA ILE A 44 -9.97 -0.87 9.28
C ILE A 44 -8.89 -1.91 8.95
N ARG A 45 -8.08 -1.65 7.92
CA ARG A 45 -7.08 -2.60 7.41
C ARG A 45 -5.67 -2.33 7.87
N PHE A 46 -5.45 -1.12 8.36
CA PHE A 46 -4.20 -0.69 8.95
C PHE A 46 -4.48 0.53 9.83
N PHE A 47 -3.65 0.72 10.84
CA PHE A 47 -3.60 1.91 11.69
C PHE A 47 -2.21 1.99 12.32
N VAL A 48 -1.91 3.09 12.99
CA VAL A 48 -0.63 3.32 13.67
C VAL A 48 -0.88 3.33 15.16
N ILE A 49 -0.04 2.61 15.90
CA ILE A 49 0.02 2.67 17.37
C ILE A 49 1.08 3.71 17.72
N MET A 50 0.69 4.70 18.50
CA MET A 50 1.53 5.79 18.98
C MET A 50 2.36 5.32 20.19
N PRO A 51 3.46 6.01 20.54
CA PRO A 51 4.30 5.63 21.68
C PRO A 51 3.57 5.58 23.03
N ASP A 52 2.50 6.35 23.19
CA ASP A 52 1.63 6.35 24.38
C ASP A 52 0.55 5.25 24.35
N GLY A 53 0.62 4.33 23.39
CA GLY A 53 -0.33 3.24 23.21
C GLY A 53 -1.63 3.65 22.48
N SER A 54 -1.85 4.94 22.21
CA SER A 54 -3.04 5.39 21.49
C SER A 54 -3.02 5.02 20.01
N PHE A 55 -4.20 4.90 19.39
CA PHE A 55 -4.34 4.52 17.99
C PHE A 55 -4.64 5.74 17.12
N VAL A 56 -4.01 5.85 15.95
CA VAL A 56 -4.37 6.84 14.92
C VAL A 56 -4.60 6.12 13.58
N PRO A 57 -5.54 6.57 12.73
CA PRO A 57 -5.96 5.81 11.56
C PRO A 57 -4.89 5.75 10.47
N CYS A 58 -4.07 6.79 10.33
CA CYS A 58 -2.89 6.81 9.47
C CYS A 58 -1.97 7.99 9.83
N SER A 59 -0.82 8.11 9.17
CA SER A 59 0.16 9.18 9.42
C SER A 59 -0.31 10.60 9.09
N LEU A 60 -1.41 10.76 8.35
CA LEU A 60 -1.98 12.07 7.98
C LEU A 60 -3.03 12.58 8.98
N HIS A 61 -3.47 11.76 9.93
CA HIS A 61 -4.43 12.14 10.96
C HIS A 61 -3.82 11.95 12.34
N ARG A 62 -4.07 12.90 13.23
CA ARG A 62 -3.51 12.90 14.60
C ARG A 62 -4.56 12.65 15.69
N ASN A 63 -5.83 12.51 15.32
CA ASN A 63 -6.89 12.13 16.25
C ASN A 63 -6.57 10.77 16.84
N LYS A 64 -6.48 10.72 18.17
CA LYS A 64 -6.15 9.54 18.95
C LYS A 64 -7.43 8.83 19.37
N TYR A 65 -7.38 7.51 19.35
CA TYR A 65 -8.45 6.63 19.78
C TYR A 65 -7.90 5.62 20.78
N SER A 66 -8.74 5.21 21.73
CA SER A 66 -8.41 4.21 22.75
C SER A 66 -8.50 2.77 22.22
N SER A 67 -9.28 2.57 21.15
CA SER A 67 -9.48 1.27 20.53
C SER A 67 -9.71 1.36 19.02
N GLN A 68 -9.51 0.24 18.33
CA GLN A 68 -9.83 0.16 16.90
C GLN A 68 -11.33 0.32 16.63
N LYS A 69 -12.18 -0.20 17.52
CA LYS A 69 -13.65 -0.07 17.41
C LYS A 69 -14.06 1.40 17.39
N GLU A 70 -13.58 2.18 18.36
CA GLU A 70 -13.83 3.61 18.47
C GLU A 70 -13.36 4.36 17.21
N MET A 71 -12.16 4.05 16.71
CA MET A 71 -11.62 4.64 15.47
C MET A 71 -12.44 4.28 14.23
N ILE A 72 -12.98 3.06 14.16
CA ILE A 72 -13.85 2.66 13.05
C ILE A 72 -15.13 3.49 13.08
N GLU A 73 -15.75 3.61 14.25
CA GLU A 73 -16.99 4.35 14.46
C GLU A 73 -16.83 5.84 14.14
N ASN A 74 -15.77 6.47 14.66
CA ASN A 74 -15.60 7.92 14.63
C ASN A 74 -14.78 8.47 13.45
N PHE A 75 -14.02 7.61 12.74
CA PHE A 75 -13.25 8.02 11.56
C PHE A 75 -13.56 7.16 10.35
N SER A 76 -13.39 5.85 10.46
CA SER A 76 -13.32 4.99 9.28
C SER A 76 -14.66 4.89 8.53
N ARG A 77 -15.79 4.97 9.23
CA ARG A 77 -17.13 4.94 8.63
C ARG A 77 -17.46 6.16 7.78
N THR A 78 -16.90 7.32 8.10
CA THR A 78 -17.30 8.61 7.52
C THR A 78 -16.20 9.29 6.71
N ASN A 79 -14.96 8.79 6.78
CA ASN A 79 -13.83 9.41 6.07
C ASN A 79 -14.06 9.44 4.54
N GLN A 80 -13.73 10.58 3.93
CA GLN A 80 -13.75 10.78 2.48
C GLN A 80 -12.33 10.88 1.91
N CYS A 81 -11.35 10.28 2.60
CA CYS A 81 -9.95 10.42 2.26
C CYS A 81 -9.65 9.82 0.88
N GLY A 82 -8.93 10.58 0.05
CA GLY A 82 -8.33 10.00 -1.15
C GLY A 82 -7.10 10.68 -1.72
N GLY A 83 -6.61 11.77 -1.12
CA GLY A 83 -5.38 12.45 -1.54
C GLY A 83 -4.07 11.75 -1.16
N CYS A 84 -4.10 10.44 -0.83
CA CYS A 84 -2.92 9.72 -0.36
C CYS A 84 -2.83 8.31 -0.93
N TYR A 85 -1.68 7.91 -1.46
CA TYR A 85 -1.44 6.54 -1.93
C TYR A 85 -0.05 6.04 -1.52
N VAL A 86 0.21 6.04 -0.21
CA VAL A 86 1.46 5.56 0.41
C VAL A 86 1.58 4.04 0.39
N ALA A 87 2.80 3.53 0.63
CA ALA A 87 3.13 2.11 0.62
C ALA A 87 2.15 1.24 1.45
N ILE A 88 1.92 1.59 2.72
CA ILE A 88 1.01 0.84 3.61
C ILE A 88 -0.40 0.72 3.02
N ARG A 89 -0.94 1.80 2.43
CA ARG A 89 -2.25 1.78 1.76
C ARG A 89 -2.19 0.92 0.50
N SER A 90 -1.12 1.00 -0.27
CA SER A 90 -0.96 0.25 -1.51
C SER A 90 -0.93 -1.27 -1.31
N TYR A 91 -0.48 -1.73 -0.13
CA TYR A 91 -0.43 -3.17 0.21
C TYR A 91 -1.67 -3.64 0.96
N SER A 92 -2.12 -2.91 1.97
CA SER A 92 -3.23 -3.32 2.85
C SER A 92 -4.62 -3.12 2.23
N ALA A 93 -4.81 -2.09 1.39
CA ALA A 93 -6.12 -1.77 0.82
C ALA A 93 -6.45 -2.55 -0.47
N ARG A 94 -5.72 -3.64 -0.75
CA ARG A 94 -5.93 -4.47 -1.95
C ARG A 94 -7.10 -5.42 -1.79
N SER A 95 -7.81 -5.72 -2.88
CA SER A 95 -8.79 -6.80 -2.86
C SER A 95 -8.07 -8.14 -2.68
N LEU A 96 -8.76 -9.12 -2.06
CA LEU A 96 -8.24 -10.49 -1.92
C LEU A 96 -7.85 -11.05 -3.30
N TRP A 97 -8.69 -10.82 -4.31
CA TRP A 97 -8.40 -11.28 -5.67
C TRP A 97 -7.14 -10.63 -6.25
N GLY A 98 -6.93 -9.34 -5.97
CA GLY A 98 -5.74 -8.63 -6.38
C GLY A 98 -4.48 -9.13 -5.68
N LEU A 99 -4.57 -9.62 -4.45
CA LEU A 99 -3.44 -10.21 -3.73
C LEU A 99 -3.07 -11.58 -4.32
N LEU A 100 -4.07 -12.45 -4.52
CA LEU A 100 -3.87 -13.78 -5.09
C LEU A 100 -3.25 -13.77 -6.49
N LYS A 101 -3.61 -12.78 -7.34
CA LYS A 101 -2.98 -12.59 -8.66
C LYS A 101 -1.47 -12.33 -8.58
N ASP A 102 -0.99 -11.77 -7.48
CA ASP A 102 0.42 -11.45 -7.29
C ASP A 102 1.19 -12.58 -6.57
N THR A 103 0.51 -13.54 -5.96
CA THR A 103 1.12 -14.67 -5.23
C THR A 103 2.19 -15.41 -6.04
N PRO A 104 2.00 -15.75 -7.33
CA PRO A 104 3.05 -16.41 -8.11
C PRO A 104 4.32 -15.56 -8.26
N ALA A 105 4.17 -14.23 -8.37
CA ALA A 105 5.31 -13.32 -8.48
C ALA A 105 6.06 -13.16 -7.14
N TYR A 106 5.35 -13.25 -6.01
CA TYR A 106 5.98 -13.28 -4.68
C TYR A 106 6.68 -14.63 -4.42
N GLY A 107 6.04 -15.74 -4.78
CA GLY A 107 6.62 -17.08 -4.66
C GLY A 107 7.93 -17.21 -5.43
N LYS A 108 7.97 -16.78 -6.70
CA LYS A 108 9.20 -16.76 -7.50
C LYS A 108 10.37 -16.03 -6.84
N ARG A 109 10.10 -15.04 -5.99
CA ARG A 109 11.13 -14.27 -5.28
C ARG A 109 11.63 -14.93 -4.01
N LEU A 110 10.73 -15.60 -3.27
CA LEU A 110 11.12 -16.38 -2.09
C LEU A 110 12.05 -17.54 -2.46
N PHE A 111 11.89 -18.08 -3.68
CA PHE A 111 12.72 -19.16 -4.20
C PHE A 111 13.76 -18.69 -5.23
N ALA A 112 13.88 -17.37 -5.47
CA ALA A 112 14.96 -16.84 -6.31
C ALA A 112 16.25 -16.86 -5.50
N HIS A 113 17.18 -17.75 -5.87
CA HIS A 113 18.55 -17.67 -5.39
C HIS A 113 19.10 -16.27 -5.73
N PRO A 114 19.78 -15.58 -4.79
CA PRO A 114 20.47 -14.35 -5.14
C PRO A 114 21.47 -14.68 -6.23
N LYS A 115 21.22 -14.23 -7.47
CA LYS A 115 22.26 -14.21 -8.49
C LYS A 115 23.33 -13.28 -7.93
N GLY A 116 24.49 -13.86 -7.62
CA GLY A 116 25.63 -13.14 -7.07
C GLY A 116 25.89 -11.88 -7.88
N ILE A 117 26.14 -10.79 -7.17
CA ILE A 117 26.69 -9.57 -7.74
C ILE A 117 28.12 -9.95 -8.13
N THR A 118 28.31 -10.35 -9.39
CA THR A 118 29.63 -10.40 -10.04
C THR A 118 29.93 -9.07 -10.67
#